data_AF-A0A3N4R9Y7-F1
#
_entry.id   AF-A0A3N4R9Y7-F1
#
_cell.length_a   1.000
_cell.length_b   1.000
_cell.length_c   1.000
_cell.angle_alpha   90.00
_cell.angle_beta   90.00
_cell.angle_gamma   90.00
#
_symmetry.space_group_name_H-M   'P 1'
#
loop_
_entity.id
_entity.type
_entity.pdbx_description
1 polymer ?
#
loop_
_entity_poly.entity_id
_entity_poly.type
_entity_poly.pdbx_seq_one_letter_code
_entity_poly.pdbx_strand_id
1 'polypeptide(L)'
;MLNIGLGAYRTWPEDEYGRSSAGWRPGLSDEEVYAAGNGRWKLGTRADRERYVLFSAMGIVVLAVEIDRISAPDPDSRRTVHGTVLKPGSPVYDKYVGRESPVEKSQNPVQYFDSPFDRTGCACGCGEVVPSGRDFLPGHDQRAIHDRVKLVGGVLPFMEWFDATWPGAGPVR
;
A
#
# COMPACT_ATOMS: atom_id res chain seq x y z
N MET A 1 1.75 -5.98 -0.44
CA MET A 1 1.69 -5.41 -1.80
C MET A 1 0.24 -5.20 -2.23
N LEU A 2 -0.03 -4.08 -2.91
CA LEU A 2 -1.34 -3.70 -3.44
C LEU A 2 -1.58 -4.35 -4.81
N ASN A 3 -2.81 -4.84 -5.06
CA ASN A 3 -3.29 -5.23 -6.39
C ASN A 3 -4.60 -4.49 -6.69
N ILE A 4 -4.69 -3.90 -7.89
CA ILE A 4 -5.88 -3.21 -8.39
C ILE A 4 -6.39 -3.93 -9.64
N GLY A 5 -7.60 -4.50 -9.54
CA GLY A 5 -8.32 -5.09 -10.65
C GLY A 5 -8.93 -4.03 -11.57
N LEU A 6 -8.57 -4.08 -12.85
CA LEU A 6 -9.10 -3.24 -13.90
C LEU A 6 -10.28 -3.91 -14.62
N GLY A 7 -11.34 -3.12 -14.84
CA GLY A 7 -12.46 -3.52 -15.68
C GLY A 7 -12.17 -3.38 -17.17
N ALA A 8 -13.19 -3.58 -18.00
CA ALA A 8 -13.09 -3.36 -19.44
C ALA A 8 -12.73 -1.90 -19.75
N TYR A 9 -11.86 -1.70 -20.74
CA TYR A 9 -11.46 -0.37 -21.20
C TYR A 9 -12.66 0.43 -21.70
N ARG A 10 -12.74 1.68 -21.28
CA ARG A 10 -13.74 2.65 -21.71
C ARG A 10 -13.12 4.05 -21.74
N THR A 11 -13.66 4.88 -22.63
CA THR A 11 -13.25 6.29 -22.80
C THR A 11 -14.43 7.23 -22.65
N TRP A 12 -14.17 8.46 -22.25
CA TRP A 12 -15.15 9.54 -22.12
C TRP A 12 -14.44 10.91 -22.29
N PRO A 13 -15.17 12.03 -22.47
CA PRO A 13 -14.58 13.36 -22.43
C PRO A 13 -13.82 13.59 -21.12
N GLU A 14 -12.79 14.45 -21.11
CA GLU A 14 -12.01 14.69 -19.90
C GLU A 14 -12.89 15.11 -18.72
N ASP A 15 -12.74 14.41 -17.59
CA ASP A 15 -13.46 14.71 -16.34
C ASP A 15 -12.75 15.78 -15.51
N GLU A 16 -13.38 16.22 -14.42
CA GLU A 16 -12.82 17.24 -13.50
C GLU A 16 -11.47 16.85 -12.86
N TYR A 17 -11.05 15.59 -13.01
CA TYR A 17 -9.77 15.06 -12.52
C TYR A 17 -8.76 14.87 -13.65
N GLY A 18 -9.03 15.38 -14.86
CA GLY A 18 -8.15 15.28 -16.02
C GLY A 18 -8.11 13.90 -16.66
N ARG A 19 -9.14 13.06 -16.46
CA ARG A 19 -9.16 11.68 -16.96
C ARG A 19 -10.18 11.51 -18.09
N SER A 20 -9.78 10.79 -19.12
CA SER A 20 -10.61 10.48 -20.30
C SER A 20 -10.75 8.97 -20.56
N SER A 21 -10.19 8.12 -19.69
CA SER A 21 -10.26 6.66 -19.83
C SER A 21 -10.13 5.92 -18.50
N ALA A 22 -10.61 4.68 -18.46
CA ALA A 22 -10.23 3.70 -17.44
C ALA A 22 -10.41 2.27 -17.93
N GLY A 23 -9.81 1.35 -17.17
CA GLY A 23 -9.87 -0.09 -17.43
C GLY A 23 -8.72 -0.53 -18.32
N TRP A 24 -8.85 -1.72 -18.90
CA TRP A 24 -7.80 -2.33 -19.71
C TRP A 24 -8.39 -3.06 -20.92
N ARG A 25 -7.62 -3.08 -22.00
CA ARG A 25 -7.85 -3.90 -23.20
C ARG A 25 -6.51 -4.40 -23.74
N PRO A 26 -6.48 -5.49 -24.51
CA PRO A 26 -5.26 -5.91 -25.20
C PRO A 26 -4.69 -4.82 -26.10
N GLY A 27 -3.36 -4.71 -26.12
CA GLY A 27 -2.62 -3.79 -26.99
C GLY A 27 -2.41 -2.38 -26.45
N LEU A 28 -2.82 -2.08 -25.21
CA LEU A 28 -2.37 -0.86 -24.54
C LEU A 28 -0.90 -0.97 -24.15
N SER A 29 -0.14 0.10 -24.35
CA SER A 29 1.19 0.29 -23.79
C SER A 29 1.15 0.43 -22.26
N ASP A 30 2.27 0.20 -21.58
CA ASP A 30 2.34 0.32 -20.13
C ASP A 30 1.91 1.72 -19.64
N GLU A 31 2.26 2.76 -20.38
CA GLU A 31 1.91 4.15 -20.08
C GLU A 31 0.41 4.39 -20.24
N GLU A 32 -0.23 3.81 -21.26
CA GLU A 32 -1.69 3.85 -21.41
C GLU A 32 -2.40 3.05 -20.31
N VAL A 33 -1.87 1.88 -19.93
CA VAL A 33 -2.39 1.11 -18.79
C VAL A 33 -2.23 1.89 -17.51
N TYR A 34 -1.10 2.58 -17.32
CA TYR A 34 -0.87 3.42 -16.15
C TYR A 34 -1.86 4.58 -16.13
N ALA A 35 -2.01 5.33 -17.22
CA ALA A 35 -2.97 6.43 -17.31
C ALA A 35 -4.42 5.99 -17.06
N ALA A 36 -4.85 4.88 -17.67
CA ALA A 36 -6.21 4.34 -17.51
C ALA A 36 -6.43 3.66 -16.15
N GLY A 37 -5.39 3.04 -15.58
CA GLY A 37 -5.41 2.37 -14.28
C GLY A 37 -5.23 3.31 -13.09
N ASN A 38 -4.61 4.47 -13.31
CA ASN A 38 -4.36 5.50 -12.30
C ASN A 38 -5.62 6.33 -11.99
N GLY A 39 -6.71 5.64 -11.72
CA GLY A 39 -7.97 6.22 -11.31
C GLY A 39 -8.03 6.58 -9.82
N ARG A 40 -9.24 6.90 -9.39
CA ARG A 40 -9.59 7.26 -8.01
C ARG A 40 -10.08 6.01 -7.27
N TRP A 41 -9.30 5.50 -6.33
CA TRP A 41 -9.54 4.24 -5.63
C TRP A 41 -9.88 4.46 -4.15
N LYS A 42 -10.74 3.61 -3.58
CA LYS A 42 -10.98 3.60 -2.13
C LYS A 42 -9.82 2.87 -1.44
N LEU A 43 -8.79 3.62 -1.05
CA LEU A 43 -7.58 3.09 -0.40
C LEU A 43 -7.58 3.45 1.08
N GLY A 44 -7.50 2.43 1.95
CA GLY A 44 -7.34 2.63 3.39
C GLY A 44 -5.90 2.99 3.78
N THR A 45 -5.67 3.26 5.06
CA THR A 45 -4.36 3.64 5.62
C THR A 45 -3.25 2.62 5.40
N ARG A 46 -3.62 1.34 5.19
CA ARG A 46 -2.65 0.29 4.82
C ARG A 46 -1.88 0.64 3.54
N ALA A 47 -2.55 1.25 2.56
CA ALA A 47 -1.94 1.57 1.27
C ALA A 47 -0.71 2.48 1.40
N ASP A 48 -0.67 3.33 2.44
CA ASP A 48 0.45 4.25 2.71
C ASP A 48 1.76 3.54 3.06
N ARG A 49 1.70 2.23 3.33
CA ARG A 49 2.84 1.39 3.70
C ARG A 49 3.28 0.45 2.58
N GLU A 50 2.55 0.43 1.48
CA GLU A 50 2.82 -0.48 0.36
C GLU A 50 3.83 0.18 -0.58
N ARG A 51 4.88 -0.55 -0.98
CA ARG A 51 5.90 0.00 -1.90
C ARG A 51 5.57 -0.18 -3.37
N TYR A 52 4.68 -1.12 -3.68
CA TYR A 52 4.36 -1.49 -5.05
C TYR A 52 2.86 -1.69 -5.22
N VAL A 53 2.36 -1.34 -6.40
CA VAL A 53 1.03 -1.71 -6.88
C VAL A 53 1.13 -2.52 -8.16
N LEU A 54 0.37 -3.61 -8.22
CA LEU A 54 0.09 -4.35 -9.44
C LEU A 54 -1.27 -3.93 -9.99
N PHE A 55 -1.38 -3.76 -11.30
CA PHE A 55 -2.66 -3.70 -11.97
C PHE A 55 -2.91 -5.02 -12.67
N SER A 56 -4.09 -5.59 -12.45
CA SER A 56 -4.50 -6.85 -13.07
C SER A 56 -5.77 -6.67 -13.89
N ALA A 57 -5.85 -7.35 -15.02
CA ALA A 57 -7.02 -7.37 -15.88
C ALA A 57 -7.21 -8.80 -16.40
N MET A 58 -8.47 -9.25 -16.46
CA MET A 58 -8.80 -10.60 -16.93
C MET A 58 -8.00 -11.72 -16.22
N GLY A 59 -7.67 -11.53 -14.93
CA GLY A 59 -6.91 -12.50 -14.14
C GLY A 59 -5.40 -12.49 -14.36
N ILE A 60 -4.87 -11.58 -15.19
CA ILE A 60 -3.43 -11.44 -15.49
C ILE A 60 -2.93 -10.10 -14.96
N VAL A 61 -1.72 -10.04 -14.41
CA VAL A 61 -1.05 -8.79 -14.07
C VAL A 61 -0.55 -8.13 -15.35
N VAL A 62 -1.03 -6.93 -15.62
CA VAL A 62 -0.75 -6.18 -16.86
C VAL A 62 0.19 -5.00 -16.64
N LEU A 63 0.42 -4.59 -15.40
CA LEU A 63 1.34 -3.51 -15.06
C LEU A 63 1.84 -3.65 -13.61
N ALA A 64 3.08 -3.25 -13.36
CA ALA A 64 3.65 -3.11 -12.02
C ALA A 64 4.22 -1.70 -11.86
N VAL A 65 4.00 -1.08 -10.71
CA VAL A 65 4.41 0.29 -10.41
C VAL A 65 5.04 0.34 -9.02
N GLU A 66 6.19 0.99 -8.88
CA GLU A 66 6.75 1.40 -7.59
C GLU A 66 6.06 2.69 -7.14
N ILE A 67 5.53 2.68 -5.92
CA ILE A 67 4.72 3.77 -5.39
C ILE A 67 5.66 4.84 -4.83
N ASP A 68 5.61 6.04 -5.41
CA ASP A 68 6.30 7.21 -4.89
C ASP A 68 5.48 7.88 -3.79
N ARG A 69 4.17 8.01 -4.03
CA ARG A 69 3.21 8.59 -3.09
C ARG A 69 1.78 8.20 -3.42
N ILE A 70 0.92 8.23 -2.41
CA ILE A 70 -0.54 8.15 -2.58
C ILE A 70 -1.14 9.50 -2.25
N SER A 71 -2.04 10.01 -3.09
CA SER A 71 -2.69 11.30 -2.85
C SER A 71 -3.45 11.32 -1.52
N ALA A 72 -3.66 12.52 -0.98
CA ALA A 72 -4.68 12.75 0.03
C ALA A 72 -6.06 12.31 -0.51
N PRO A 73 -7.01 11.95 0.38
CA PRO A 73 -8.37 11.66 -0.02
C PRO A 73 -9.03 12.90 -0.64
N ASP A 74 -9.67 12.71 -1.78
CA ASP A 74 -10.55 13.69 -2.40
C ASP A 74 -11.94 13.75 -1.69
N PRO A 75 -12.88 14.62 -2.12
CA PRO A 75 -14.20 14.74 -1.48
C PRO A 75 -15.02 13.44 -1.41
N ASP A 76 -14.77 12.46 -2.29
CA ASP A 76 -15.43 11.14 -2.26
C ASP A 76 -14.62 10.11 -1.46
N SER A 77 -13.63 10.56 -0.69
CA SER A 77 -12.69 9.72 0.07
C SER A 77 -11.92 8.74 -0.81
N ARG A 78 -11.66 9.11 -2.07
CA ARG A 78 -10.83 8.31 -2.99
C ARG A 78 -9.45 8.91 -3.13
N ARG A 79 -8.51 8.04 -3.50
CA ARG A 79 -7.07 8.32 -3.53
C ARG A 79 -6.48 7.79 -4.83
N THR A 80 -5.40 8.41 -5.27
CA THR A 80 -4.70 8.12 -6.53
C THR A 80 -3.27 7.71 -6.23
N VAL A 81 -2.76 6.70 -6.95
CA VAL A 81 -1.42 6.15 -6.75
C VAL A 81 -0.44 6.77 -7.74
N HIS A 82 0.53 7.52 -7.24
CA HIS A 82 1.58 8.10 -8.07
C HIS A 82 2.85 7.27 -7.91
N GLY A 83 3.48 6.96 -9.01
CA GLY A 83 4.61 6.04 -9.01
C GLY A 83 5.31 5.94 -10.35
N THR A 84 6.38 5.17 -10.34
CA THR A 84 7.16 4.85 -11.53
C THR A 84 6.79 3.47 -12.06
N VAL A 85 6.45 3.40 -13.34
CA VAL A 85 6.18 2.13 -14.03
C VAL A 85 7.45 1.29 -14.07
N LEU A 86 7.38 0.07 -13.54
CA LEU A 86 8.49 -0.88 -13.57
C LEU A 86 8.61 -1.51 -14.96
N LYS A 87 9.84 -1.78 -15.38
CA LYS A 87 10.19 -2.34 -16.69
C LYS A 87 10.92 -3.69 -16.55
N PRO A 88 11.05 -4.49 -17.63
CA PRO A 88 11.85 -5.73 -17.61
C PRO A 88 13.22 -5.54 -16.96
N GLY A 89 13.62 -6.52 -16.14
CA GLY A 89 14.83 -6.46 -15.30
C GLY A 89 14.57 -5.97 -13.86
N SER A 90 13.38 -5.44 -13.59
CA SER A 90 12.92 -5.17 -12.22
C SER A 90 12.38 -6.46 -11.60
N PRO A 91 12.80 -6.88 -10.39
CA PRO A 91 12.37 -8.16 -9.81
C PRO A 91 10.85 -8.32 -9.66
N VAL A 92 10.13 -7.24 -9.35
CA VAL A 92 8.66 -7.23 -9.24
C VAL A 92 8.02 -7.39 -10.63
N TYR A 93 8.54 -6.68 -11.64
CA TYR A 93 8.06 -6.81 -13.01
C TYR A 93 8.25 -8.25 -13.49
N ASP A 94 9.48 -8.76 -13.42
CA ASP A 94 9.84 -10.08 -13.94
C ASP A 94 9.09 -11.22 -13.24
N LYS A 95 8.72 -11.02 -11.96
CA LYS A 95 7.93 -11.99 -11.21
C LYS A 95 6.46 -12.00 -11.62
N TYR A 96 5.85 -10.84 -11.82
CA TYR A 96 4.39 -10.73 -11.87
C TYR A 96 3.83 -10.35 -13.23
N VAL A 97 4.43 -9.42 -13.97
CA VAL A 97 3.84 -8.92 -15.21
C VAL A 97 3.74 -10.03 -16.25
N GLY A 98 2.55 -10.17 -16.86
CA GLY A 98 2.21 -11.25 -17.79
C GLY A 98 1.87 -12.59 -17.13
N ARG A 99 1.86 -12.67 -15.79
CA ARG A 99 1.46 -13.87 -15.03
C ARG A 99 0.06 -13.72 -14.44
N GLU A 100 -0.49 -14.82 -13.94
CA GLU A 100 -1.74 -14.80 -13.18
C GLU A 100 -1.65 -13.84 -11.99
N SER A 101 -2.77 -13.16 -11.72
CA SER A 101 -2.95 -12.31 -10.56
C SER A 101 -2.65 -13.10 -9.28
N PRO A 102 -1.81 -12.57 -8.37
CA PRO A 102 -1.52 -13.24 -7.10
C PRO A 102 -2.68 -13.18 -6.10
N VAL A 103 -3.77 -12.50 -6.46
CA VAL A 103 -5.01 -12.46 -5.68
C VAL A 103 -6.16 -13.10 -6.44
N GLU A 104 -7.03 -13.77 -5.71
CA GLU A 104 -8.28 -14.34 -6.23
C GLU A 104 -9.23 -13.25 -6.72
N LYS A 105 -10.12 -13.61 -7.64
CA LYS A 105 -11.13 -12.70 -8.18
C LYS A 105 -12.09 -12.25 -7.07
N SER A 106 -12.20 -10.94 -6.88
CA SER A 106 -13.10 -10.31 -5.90
C SER A 106 -13.97 -9.24 -6.56
N GLN A 107 -15.10 -8.91 -5.93
CA GLN A 107 -15.92 -7.75 -6.31
C GLN A 107 -15.24 -6.43 -5.94
N ASN A 108 -14.41 -6.43 -4.90
CA ASN A 108 -13.60 -5.27 -4.57
C ASN A 108 -12.33 -5.28 -5.44
N PRO A 109 -12.13 -4.30 -6.33
CA PRO A 109 -10.95 -4.26 -7.18
C PRO A 109 -9.66 -3.99 -6.40
N VAL A 110 -9.74 -3.40 -5.20
CA VAL A 110 -8.59 -3.10 -4.34
C VAL A 110 -8.33 -4.27 -3.40
N GLN A 111 -7.20 -4.96 -3.60
CA GLN A 111 -6.82 -6.13 -2.82
C GLN A 111 -5.36 -6.03 -2.35
N TYR A 112 -5.02 -6.80 -1.32
CA TYR A 112 -3.67 -6.84 -0.76
C TYR A 112 -3.21 -8.28 -0.61
N PHE A 113 -1.94 -8.54 -0.84
CA PHE A 113 -1.33 -9.86 -0.65
C PHE A 113 0.08 -9.74 -0.05
N ASP A 114 0.56 -10.82 0.57
CA ASP A 114 1.94 -10.90 1.04
C ASP A 114 2.88 -11.13 -0.13
N SER A 115 3.85 -10.25 -0.29
CA SER A 115 4.84 -10.30 -1.37
C SER A 115 6.23 -10.23 -0.77
N PRO A 116 7.19 -11.06 -1.25
CA PRO A 116 8.56 -11.03 -0.75
C PRO A 116 9.27 -9.70 -1.01
N PHE A 117 8.81 -8.90 -1.97
CA PHE A 117 9.43 -7.62 -2.34
C PHE A 117 8.98 -6.44 -1.48
N ASP A 118 7.96 -6.65 -0.64
CA ASP A 118 7.29 -5.59 0.12
C ASP A 118 7.41 -5.87 1.63
N ARG A 119 8.56 -6.38 2.05
CA ARG A 119 8.86 -6.71 3.44
C ARG A 119 9.76 -5.64 4.04
N THR A 120 9.51 -5.28 5.30
CA THR A 120 10.31 -4.33 6.08
C THR A 120 10.87 -5.01 7.32
N GLY A 121 11.82 -4.38 8.00
CA GLY A 121 12.32 -4.89 9.29
C GLY A 121 11.27 -4.71 10.39
N CYS A 122 11.15 -5.69 11.28
CA CYS A 122 10.28 -5.60 12.45
C CYS A 122 10.72 -4.43 13.35
N ALA A 123 9.81 -3.50 13.64
CA ALA A 123 10.07 -2.27 14.39
C ALA A 123 10.49 -2.51 15.86
N CYS A 124 10.35 -3.73 16.38
CA CYS A 124 10.93 -4.08 17.67
C CYS A 124 12.46 -4.10 17.68
N GLY A 125 13.10 -4.16 16.50
CA GLY A 125 14.56 -4.17 16.36
C GLY A 125 15.21 -5.56 16.37
N CYS A 126 14.42 -6.65 16.31
CA CYS A 126 14.94 -8.02 16.34
C CYS A 126 15.67 -8.48 15.07
N GLY A 127 15.64 -7.69 13.99
CA GLY A 127 16.26 -8.03 12.70
C GLY A 127 15.41 -8.94 11.80
N GLU A 128 14.31 -9.50 12.30
CA GLU A 128 13.37 -10.27 11.47
C GLU A 128 12.55 -9.36 10.54
N VAL A 129 12.06 -9.91 9.44
CA VAL A 129 11.24 -9.19 8.46
C VAL A 129 9.75 -9.36 8.74
N VAL A 130 8.98 -8.31 8.51
CA VAL A 130 7.51 -8.28 8.59
C VAL A 130 6.88 -8.17 7.20
N PRO A 131 5.70 -8.78 6.99
CA PRO A 131 4.90 -8.53 5.79
C PRO A 131 4.52 -7.05 5.65
N SER A 132 4.33 -6.60 4.41
CA SER A 132 3.83 -5.25 4.12
C SER A 132 2.57 -4.89 4.90
N GLY A 133 2.49 -3.63 5.32
CA GLY A 133 1.37 -3.10 6.10
C GLY A 133 1.45 -3.36 7.61
N ARG A 134 2.44 -4.12 8.10
CA ARG A 134 2.67 -4.34 9.54
C ARG A 134 3.99 -3.72 9.99
N ASP A 135 3.99 -3.20 11.22
CA ASP A 135 5.21 -2.68 11.85
C ASP A 135 5.90 -3.75 12.72
N PHE A 136 5.14 -4.72 13.23
CA PHE A 136 5.61 -5.74 14.16
C PHE A 136 5.16 -7.13 13.72
N LEU A 137 5.98 -8.14 14.04
CA LEU A 137 5.53 -9.53 14.09
C LEU A 137 4.53 -9.72 15.24
N PRO A 138 3.68 -10.76 15.19
CA PRO A 138 2.70 -11.02 16.25
C PRO A 138 3.34 -11.02 17.65
N GLY A 139 2.84 -10.16 18.54
CA GLY A 139 3.31 -10.01 19.93
C GLY A 139 4.63 -9.24 20.10
N HIS A 140 5.31 -8.86 19.02
CA HIS A 140 6.57 -8.10 19.10
C HIS A 140 6.34 -6.63 19.48
N ASP A 141 5.16 -6.08 19.23
CA ASP A 141 4.72 -4.76 19.70
C ASP A 141 4.70 -4.69 21.23
N GLN A 142 4.02 -5.65 21.87
CA GLN A 142 3.93 -5.74 23.33
C GLN A 142 5.30 -5.98 23.98
N ARG A 143 6.12 -6.87 23.38
CA ARG A 143 7.49 -7.08 23.84
C ARG A 143 8.31 -5.80 23.74
N ALA A 144 8.25 -5.11 22.59
CA ALA A 144 9.01 -3.90 22.33
C ALA A 144 8.69 -2.76 23.30
N ILE A 145 7.42 -2.56 23.64
CA ILE A 145 7.03 -1.53 24.61
C ILE A 145 7.46 -1.91 26.03
N HIS A 146 7.27 -3.17 26.44
CA HIS A 146 7.68 -3.63 27.77
C HIS A 146 9.19 -3.54 27.99
N ASP A 147 10.00 -3.87 26.98
CA ASP A 147 11.46 -3.75 27.07
C ASP A 147 11.89 -2.30 27.27
N ARG A 148 11.23 -1.34 26.61
CA ARG A 148 11.48 0.10 26.80
C ARG A 148 11.03 0.58 28.18
N VAL A 149 9.84 0.17 28.63
CA VAL A 149 9.31 0.49 29.95
C VAL A 149 10.29 0.04 31.06
N LYS A 150 10.92 -1.13 30.92
CA LYS A 150 11.94 -1.61 31.86
C LYS A 150 13.17 -0.69 31.92
N LEU A 151 13.62 -0.13 30.79
CA LEU A 151 14.77 0.79 30.74
C LEU A 151 14.51 2.10 31.48
N VAL A 152 13.25 2.56 31.53
CA VAL A 152 12.87 3.78 32.25
C VAL A 152 12.63 3.53 33.75
N GLY A 153 12.71 2.27 34.21
CA GLY A 153 12.50 1.90 35.61
C GLY A 153 11.10 1.37 35.93
N GLY A 154 10.29 1.08 34.92
CA GLY A 154 8.95 0.50 35.06
C GLY A 154 7.84 1.40 34.54
N VAL A 155 6.59 0.97 34.74
CA VAL A 155 5.40 1.62 34.15
C VAL A 155 5.20 3.04 34.66
N LEU A 156 5.30 3.26 35.98
CA LEU A 156 5.07 4.58 36.56
C LEU A 156 6.10 5.62 36.05
N PRO A 157 7.42 5.37 36.10
CA PRO A 157 8.41 6.26 35.49
C PRO A 157 8.21 6.50 33.99
N PHE A 158 7.76 5.49 33.24
CA PHE A 158 7.44 5.65 31.83
C PHE A 158 6.26 6.60 31.61
N MET A 159 5.19 6.48 32.40
CA MET A 159 4.03 7.40 32.33
C MET A 159 4.43 8.82 32.71
N GLU A 160 5.20 8.99 33.79
CA GLU A 160 5.71 10.30 34.21
C GLU A 160 6.55 10.97 33.12
N TRP A 161 7.44 10.22 32.49
CA TRP A 161 8.23 10.69 31.34
C TRP A 161 7.34 11.06 30.14
N PHE A 162 6.35 10.22 29.81
CA PHE A 162 5.45 10.46 28.69
C PHE A 162 4.63 11.75 28.89
N ASP A 163 4.01 11.90 30.06
CA ASP A 163 3.19 13.07 30.41
C ASP A 163 4.02 14.36 30.45
N ALA A 164 5.26 14.28 30.92
CA ALA A 164 6.19 15.42 30.89
C ALA A 164 6.61 15.79 29.45
N THR A 165 6.70 14.81 28.55
CA THR A 165 7.12 15.02 27.15
C THR A 165 5.97 15.52 26.27
N TRP A 166 4.74 15.10 26.54
CA TRP A 166 3.52 15.51 25.81
C TRP A 166 2.47 16.14 26.74
N PRO A 167 2.75 17.34 27.30
CA PRO A 167 1.80 18.03 28.18
C PRO A 167 0.53 18.39 27.39
N GLY A 168 -0.59 17.77 27.74
CA GLY A 168 -1.89 17.97 27.08
C GLY A 168 -2.46 16.73 26.39
N ALA A 169 -1.71 15.62 26.31
CA ALA A 169 -2.21 14.31 25.89
C ALA A 169 -3.05 13.63 27.00
N GLY A 170 -3.94 14.39 27.64
CA GLY A 170 -4.82 13.86 28.68
C GLY A 170 -5.67 12.72 28.14
N PRO A 171 -6.08 11.76 29.00
CA PRO A 171 -6.86 10.61 28.56
C PRO A 171 -8.15 11.09 27.89
N VAL A 172 -8.36 10.64 26.65
CA VAL A 172 -9.65 10.77 25.96
C VAL A 172 -10.63 9.90 26.76
N ARG A 173 -11.57 10.54 27.45
CA ARG A 173 -12.66 9.86 28.15
C ARG A 173 -13.69 9.32 27.17
#